data_AF-A0A7X8ZEB1-F1
#
_entry.id   AF-A0A7X8ZEB1-F1
#
_cell.length_a   1.000
_cell.length_b   1.000
_cell.length_c   1.000
_cell.angle_alpha   90.00
_cell.angle_beta   90.00
_cell.angle_gamma   90.00
#
_symmetry.space_group_name_H-M   'P 1'
#
loop_
_entity.id
_entity.type
_entity.pdbx_description
1 polymer ?
#
loop_
_entity_poly.entity_id
_entity_poly.type
_entity_poly.pdbx_seq_one_letter_code
_entity_poly.pdbx_strand_id
1 'polypeptide(L)' 'ATAGVQPGSEAGNQLVLRHRSSIGQWYEVTASKQVLLARMYVADERFNETYQGHAEYLLRLVEAQVQAEGVDLEKVEWG' A
#
# COMPACT_ATOMS: atom_id res chain seq x y z
N ALA A 1 -2.74 19.66 12.72
CA ALA A 1 -2.14 18.82 11.65
C ALA A 1 -1.34 17.72 12.31
N THR A 2 -1.89 16.52 12.46
CA THR A 2 -1.06 15.34 12.71
C THR A 2 -0.24 15.19 11.43
N ALA A 3 1.05 15.51 11.49
CA ALA A 3 1.94 15.26 10.36
C ALA A 3 1.98 13.74 10.21
N GLY A 4 1.14 13.21 9.30
CA GLY A 4 1.05 11.79 9.02
C GLY A 4 2.43 11.24 8.66
N VAL A 5 2.59 9.93 8.79
CA VAL A 5 3.82 9.26 8.36
C VAL A 5 4.07 9.57 6.87
N GLN A 6 5.29 9.96 6.53
CA GLN A 6 5.60 10.43 5.19
C GLN A 6 5.86 9.26 4.23
N PRO A 7 5.37 9.30 2.98
CA PRO A 7 5.78 8.36 1.94
C PRO A 7 7.30 8.33 1.77
N GLY A 8 7.87 7.13 1.66
CA GLY A 8 9.32 6.93 1.51
C GLY A 8 10.14 7.10 2.80
N SER A 9 9.52 7.51 3.91
CA SER A 9 10.20 7.51 5.22
C SER A 9 10.31 6.09 5.79
N GLU A 10 11.29 5.86 6.66
CA GLU A 10 11.45 4.57 7.36
C GLU A 10 10.16 4.14 8.08
N ALA A 11 9.53 5.07 8.81
CA ALA A 11 8.26 4.81 9.48
C ALA A 11 7.12 4.43 8.49
N GLY A 12 7.13 5.03 7.30
CA GLY A 12 6.18 4.74 6.22
C GLY A 12 6.40 3.35 5.65
N ASN A 13 7.66 3.00 5.41
CA ASN A 13 8.05 1.70 4.91
C ASN A 13 7.65 0.59 5.89
N GLN A 14 7.92 0.78 7.18
CA GLN A 14 7.50 -0.17 8.22
C GLN A 14 5.98 -0.31 8.31
N LEU A 15 5.22 0.78 8.12
CA LEU A 15 3.77 0.72 8.09
C LEU A 15 3.25 -0.09 6.90
N VAL A 16 3.83 0.09 5.71
CA VAL A 16 3.50 -0.68 4.50
C VAL A 16 3.82 -2.16 4.66
N LEU A 17 4.97 -2.50 5.26
CA LEU A 17 5.36 -3.89 5.51
C LEU A 17 4.42 -4.57 6.51
N ARG A 18 4.02 -3.86 7.59
CA ARG A 18 2.99 -4.36 8.52
C ARG A 18 1.65 -4.57 7.82
N HIS A 19 1.25 -3.63 6.95
CA HIS A 19 0.04 -3.77 6.15
C HIS A 19 0.13 -5.00 5.23
N ARG A 20 1.25 -5.20 4.51
CA ARG A 20 1.49 -6.39 3.66
C ARG A 20 1.36 -7.68 4.46
N SER A 21 2.00 -7.73 5.63
CA SER A 21 1.95 -8.88 6.54
C SER A 21 0.53 -9.17 7.03
N SER A 22 -0.26 -8.12 7.32
CA SER A 22 -1.65 -8.28 7.76
C SER A 22 -2.56 -8.88 6.67
N ILE A 23 -2.29 -8.63 5.38
CA ILE A 23 -3.01 -9.30 4.29
C ILE A 23 -2.43 -10.71 4.08
N GLY A 24 -1.11 -10.83 4.23
CA GLY A 24 -0.31 -12.04 4.11
C GLY A 24 -0.72 -13.21 5.01
N GLN A 25 -1.53 -12.94 6.04
CA GLN A 25 -2.12 -13.99 6.88
C GLN A 25 -3.10 -14.90 6.11
N TRP A 26 -3.65 -14.43 4.99
CA TRP A 26 -4.68 -15.14 4.21
C TRP A 26 -4.13 -15.80 2.94
N TYR A 27 -3.14 -15.18 2.29
CA TYR A 27 -2.47 -15.70 1.10
C TYR A 27 -1.14 -14.96 0.87
N GLU A 28 -0.27 -15.48 0.01
CA GLU A 28 0.99 -14.81 -0.30
C GLU A 28 0.76 -13.49 -1.06
N VAL A 29 1.26 -12.39 -0.48
CA VAL A 29 1.16 -11.04 -1.04
C VAL A 29 2.56 -10.52 -1.35
N THR A 30 2.90 -10.49 -2.64
CA THR A 30 4.10 -9.82 -3.16
C THR A 30 3.94 -8.29 -3.11
N ALA A 31 5.03 -7.55 -3.26
CA ALA A 31 4.99 -6.08 -3.40
C ALA A 31 4.07 -5.63 -4.55
N SER A 32 4.14 -6.29 -5.71
CA SER A 32 3.26 -6.02 -6.86
C SER A 32 1.79 -6.25 -6.54
N LYS A 33 1.45 -7.39 -5.90
CA LYS A 33 0.07 -7.67 -5.43
C LYS A 33 -0.42 -6.59 -4.48
N GLN A 34 0.43 -6.12 -3.56
CA GLN A 34 0.08 -5.07 -2.62
C GLN A 34 -0.26 -3.74 -3.31
N VAL A 35 0.48 -3.35 -4.35
CA VAL A 35 0.16 -2.14 -5.15
C VAL A 35 -1.20 -2.27 -5.80
N LEU A 36 -1.48 -3.42 -6.44
CA LEU A 36 -2.76 -3.65 -7.11
C LEU A 36 -3.95 -3.61 -6.14
N LEU A 37 -3.79 -4.19 -4.94
CA LEU A 37 -4.79 -4.11 -3.88
C LEU A 37 -5.01 -2.67 -3.42
N ALA A 38 -3.94 -1.91 -3.17
CA ALA A 38 -4.04 -0.52 -2.75
C ALA A 38 -4.75 0.36 -3.80
N ARG A 39 -4.49 0.13 -5.10
CA ARG A 39 -5.21 0.80 -6.20
C ARG A 39 -6.70 0.42 -6.21
N MET A 40 -7.03 -0.85 -6.00
CA MET A 40 -8.42 -1.30 -5.88
C MET A 40 -9.13 -0.64 -4.70
N TYR A 41 -8.46 -0.45 -3.55
CA TYR A 41 -9.05 0.20 -2.38
C TYR A 41 -9.41 1.67 -2.62
N VAL A 42 -8.66 2.35 -3.50
CA VAL A 42 -8.97 3.72 -3.94
C VAL A 42 -10.10 3.72 -4.96
N ALA A 43 -10.11 2.75 -5.88
CA ALA A 43 -11.09 2.68 -6.96
C ALA A 43 -12.52 2.32 -6.50
N ASP A 44 -12.67 1.68 -5.34
CA ASP A 44 -13.96 1.24 -4.80
C ASP A 44 -14.18 1.80 -3.38
N GLU A 45 -15.16 2.71 -3.28
CA GLU A 45 -15.47 3.47 -2.05
C GLU A 45 -15.76 2.58 -0.83
N ARG A 46 -16.29 1.37 -1.04
CA ARG A 46 -16.58 0.41 0.03
C ARG A 46 -15.31 0.01 0.81
N PHE A 47 -14.17 -0.03 0.13
CA PHE A 47 -12.89 -0.27 0.78
C PHE A 47 -12.36 0.98 1.46
N ASN A 48 -12.51 2.15 0.83
CA ASN A 48 -12.07 3.41 1.42
C ASN A 48 -12.78 3.70 2.76
N GLU A 49 -14.06 3.33 2.90
CA GLU A 49 -14.78 3.36 4.18
C GLU A 49 -14.08 2.54 5.27
N THR A 50 -13.58 1.35 4.94
CA THR A 50 -12.81 0.50 5.87
C THR A 50 -11.51 1.20 6.30
N TYR A 51 -10.89 1.96 5.41
CA TYR A 51 -9.72 2.79 5.69
C TYR A 51 -10.06 4.18 6.24
N GLN A 52 -11.32 4.45 6.60
CA GLN A 52 -11.76 5.73 7.17
C GLN A 52 -11.43 6.93 6.25
N GLY A 53 -11.50 6.74 4.93
CA GLY A 53 -11.15 7.77 3.95
C GLY A 53 -9.66 7.90 3.65
N HIS A 54 -8.82 6.99 4.15
CA HIS A 54 -7.36 7.06 4.00
C HIS A 54 -6.79 6.10 2.93
N ALA A 55 -7.60 5.53 2.03
CA ALA A 55 -7.09 4.62 1.00
C ALA A 55 -6.04 5.29 0.08
N GLU A 56 -6.25 6.55 -0.32
CA GLU A 56 -5.27 7.28 -1.14
C GLU A 56 -3.95 7.54 -0.39
N TYR A 57 -4.04 7.79 0.92
CA TYR A 57 -2.85 7.95 1.76
C TYR A 57 -2.09 6.64 1.87
N LEU A 58 -2.79 5.52 2.08
CA LEU A 58 -2.18 4.19 2.07
C LEU A 58 -1.52 3.89 0.71
N LEU A 59 -2.19 4.18 -0.40
CA LEU A 59 -1.64 3.98 -1.75
C LEU A 59 -0.31 4.73 -1.92
N ARG A 60 -0.24 6.01 -1.54
CA ARG A 60 1.01 6.79 -1.63
C ARG A 60 2.14 6.20 -0.79
N LEU A 61 1.84 5.66 0.39
CA LEU A 61 2.84 4.97 1.20
C LEU A 61 3.33 3.70 0.51
N VAL A 62 2.41 2.87 0.01
CA VAL A 62 2.70 1.61 -0.69
C VAL A 62 3.56 1.88 -1.93
N GLU A 63 3.16 2.82 -2.78
CA GLU A 63 3.91 3.15 -4.00
C GLU A 63 5.33 3.62 -3.70
N ALA A 64 5.52 4.50 -2.71
CA ALA A 64 6.85 4.98 -2.33
C ALA A 64 7.73 3.85 -1.77
N GLN A 65 7.17 2.95 -0.96
CA GLN A 65 7.91 1.83 -0.38
C GLN A 65 8.29 0.79 -1.44
N VAL A 66 7.37 0.46 -2.34
CA VAL A 66 7.56 -0.53 -3.40
C VAL A 66 8.53 -0.01 -4.47
N GLN A 67 8.52 1.28 -4.77
CA GLN A 67 9.56 1.93 -5.57
C GLN A 67 10.94 1.85 -4.91
N ALA A 68 11.03 1.99 -3.59
CA ALA A 68 12.29 1.82 -2.86
C ALA A 68 12.80 0.36 -2.89
N GLU A 69 11.92 -0.63 -3.08
CA GLU A 69 12.28 -2.04 -3.34
C GLU A 69 12.70 -2.29 -4.81
N GLY A 70 12.61 -1.28 -5.69
CA GLY A 70 13.02 -1.38 -7.10
C GLY A 70 11.93 -1.88 -8.06
N VAL A 71 10.67 -1.89 -7.64
CA VAL A 71 9.54 -2.32 -8.47
C VAL A 71 9.05 -1.17 -9.36
N ASP A 72 8.80 -1.47 -10.64
CA ASP A 72 8.21 -0.56 -11.60
C ASP A 72 6.68 -0.53 -11.46
N LEU A 73 6.13 0.60 -10.99
CA LEU A 73 4.70 0.80 -10.75
C LEU A 73 3.83 0.70 -12.01
N GLU A 74 4.40 0.88 -13.19
CA GLU A 74 3.69 0.75 -14.47
C GLU A 74 3.66 -0.70 -14.96
N LYS A 75 4.52 -1.56 -14.41
CA LYS A 75 4.64 -2.99 -14.78
C LYS A 75 4.26 -3.95 -13.64
N VAL A 76 3.50 -3.47 -12.65
CA VAL A 76 3.00 -4.35 -11.58
C VAL A 76 1.98 -5.33 -12.13
N GLU A 77 2.20 -6.61 -11.84
CA GLU A 77 1.31 -7.70 -12.23
C GLU A 77 0.93 -8.54 -11.00
N TRP A 78 -0.19 -9.24 -11.09
CA TRP A 78 -0.69 -10.11 -10.02
C TRP A 78 0.13 -11.41 -9.85
N GLY A 79 1.18 -11.67 -10.63
CA GLY A 79 1.99 -12.91 -10.55
C GLY A 79 2.24 -13.42 -9.13
#